data_AF-A0A6L9ZKW1-F1
#
_entry.id   AF-A0A6L9ZKW1-F1
#
_cell.length_a   1.000
_cell.length_b   1.000
_cell.length_c   1.000
_cell.angle_alpha   90.00
_cell.angle_beta   90.00
_cell.angle_gamma   90.00
#
_symmetry.space_group_name_H-M   'P 1'
#
loop_
_entity.id
_entity.type
_entity.pdbx_description
1 polymer ?
#
loop_
_entity_poly.entity_id
_entity_poly.type
_entity_poly.pdbx_seq_one_letter_code
_entity_poly.pdbx_strand_id
1 'polypeptide(L)'
;MKLFYYQYSPKRFPGGLNNFGDDLNPWLWQQLIPNLLNDDESTAFVGIGTLLNNLLSKRLPNARRIIIFSSGVGYEKLPKLQDSWTIYCVRGPLSAKALGISPQLAVTDGAVLVRRLFHPTSQKIHQFAVMPHAKSARYGGQAWHQICEQIGFKYIDPRLPV
;
A
#
# COMPACT_ATOMS: atom_id res chain seq x y z
N MET A 1 6.00 14.43 9.58
CA MET A 1 4.70 13.99 9.06
C MET A 1 4.43 12.54 9.43
N LYS A 2 3.18 12.20 9.68
CA LYS A 2 2.72 10.83 9.97
C LYS A 2 2.44 10.07 8.68
N LEU A 3 3.02 8.88 8.53
CA LEU A 3 2.74 7.97 7.41
C LEU A 3 1.32 7.39 7.53
N PHE A 4 0.57 7.43 6.43
CA PHE A 4 -0.75 6.82 6.29
C PHE A 4 -0.75 5.80 5.15
N TYR A 5 -1.21 4.59 5.47
CA TYR A 5 -1.41 3.47 4.55
C TYR A 5 -2.56 2.59 5.06
N TYR A 6 -3.00 1.64 4.23
CA TYR A 6 -4.09 0.74 4.63
C TYR A 6 -3.58 -0.28 5.64
N GLN A 7 -4.29 -0.41 6.76
CA GLN A 7 -4.07 -1.46 7.73
C GLN A 7 -5.41 -2.16 7.99
N TYR A 8 -5.39 -3.49 8.07
CA TYR A 8 -6.58 -4.24 8.41
C TYR A 8 -7.03 -3.91 9.84
N SER A 9 -8.31 -3.57 10.01
CA SER A 9 -8.87 -3.25 11.32
C SER A 9 -8.83 -4.47 12.25
N PRO A 10 -8.27 -4.34 13.47
CA PRO A 10 -8.31 -5.41 14.47
C PRO A 10 -9.72 -5.83 14.86
N LYS A 11 -10.72 -4.94 14.72
CA LYS A 11 -12.15 -5.27 14.96
C LYS A 11 -12.67 -6.30 13.96
N ARG A 12 -12.22 -6.22 12.71
CA ARG A 12 -12.63 -7.13 11.62
C ARG A 12 -11.73 -8.36 11.54
N PHE A 13 -10.47 -8.22 11.93
CA PHE A 13 -9.49 -9.30 11.97
C PHE A 13 -8.82 -9.32 13.35
N PRO A 14 -9.45 -9.99 14.35
CA PRO A 14 -8.82 -10.20 15.64
C PRO A 14 -7.46 -10.88 15.48
N GLY A 15 -6.44 -10.39 16.21
CA GLY A 15 -5.05 -10.80 16.03
C GLY A 15 -4.33 -10.18 14.82
N GLY A 16 -4.94 -9.18 14.17
CA GLY A 16 -4.37 -8.48 13.02
C GLY A 16 -4.45 -9.28 11.72
N LEU A 17 -4.16 -8.64 10.59
CA LEU A 17 -3.91 -9.30 9.30
C LEU A 17 -2.87 -8.48 8.56
N ASN A 18 -1.67 -9.04 8.41
CA ASN A 18 -0.62 -8.43 7.62
C ASN A 18 -0.94 -8.56 6.13
N ASN A 19 -0.51 -7.56 5.37
CA ASN A 19 -0.51 -7.59 3.92
C ASN A 19 0.82 -6.99 3.47
N PHE A 20 1.72 -7.87 3.03
CA PHE A 20 3.07 -7.49 2.59
C PHE A 20 3.07 -6.28 1.66
N GLY A 21 2.10 -6.19 0.73
CA GLY A 21 2.01 -5.06 -0.19
C GLY A 21 1.70 -3.72 0.48
N ASP A 22 0.81 -3.70 1.48
CA ASP A 22 0.51 -2.48 2.23
C ASP A 22 1.58 -2.19 3.29
N ASP A 23 2.07 -3.22 3.98
CA ASP A 23 3.10 -3.18 5.03
C ASP A 23 4.49 -2.80 4.48
N LEU A 24 4.65 -2.80 3.15
CA LEU A 24 5.80 -2.24 2.46
C LEU A 24 5.97 -0.74 2.73
N ASN A 25 4.89 -0.02 3.03
CA ASN A 25 4.93 1.43 3.27
C ASN A 25 5.89 1.81 4.42
N PRO A 26 5.73 1.31 5.66
CA PRO A 26 6.67 1.58 6.74
C PRO A 26 8.12 1.29 6.35
N TRP A 27 8.40 0.11 5.82
CA TRP A 27 9.75 -0.30 5.45
C TRP A 27 10.37 0.62 4.39
N LEU A 28 9.61 0.94 3.33
CA LEU A 28 10.10 1.73 2.21
C LEU A 28 10.33 3.19 2.60
N TRP A 29 9.33 3.83 3.20
CA TRP A 29 9.39 5.27 3.45
C TRP A 29 10.31 5.64 4.61
N GLN A 30 10.47 4.76 5.61
CA GLN A 30 11.49 4.96 6.65
C GLN A 30 12.90 4.95 6.08
N GLN A 31 13.17 4.25 4.99
CA GLN A 31 14.49 4.24 4.35
C GLN A 31 14.70 5.40 3.39
N LEU A 32 13.67 5.80 2.63
CA LEU A 32 13.80 6.85 1.62
C LEU A 32 13.74 8.27 2.19
N ILE A 33 12.92 8.49 3.22
CA ILE A 33 12.67 9.81 3.80
C ILE A 33 12.64 9.78 5.34
N PRO A 34 13.61 9.12 6.02
CA PRO A 34 13.58 8.90 7.48
C PRO A 34 13.34 10.19 8.27
N ASN A 35 14.06 11.26 7.89
CA ASN A 35 14.03 12.53 8.61
C ASN A 35 12.72 13.31 8.47
N LEU A 36 11.84 12.89 7.56
CA LEU A 36 10.53 13.54 7.37
C LEU A 36 9.41 12.82 8.13
N LEU A 37 9.59 11.55 8.47
CA LEU A 37 8.60 10.75 9.21
C LEU A 37 8.86 10.84 10.72
N ASN A 38 8.21 11.79 11.37
CA ASN A 38 8.38 12.11 12.80
C ASN A 38 7.08 11.98 13.61
N ASP A 39 6.09 11.26 13.07
CA ASP A 39 4.78 11.03 13.69
C ASP A 39 3.93 12.27 14.02
N ASP A 40 4.30 13.45 13.51
CA ASP A 40 3.46 14.64 13.56
C ASP A 40 2.14 14.41 12.81
N GLU A 41 1.04 14.35 13.56
CA GLU A 41 -0.31 14.11 13.04
C GLU A 41 -0.88 15.30 12.28
N SER A 42 -0.29 16.50 12.39
CA SER A 42 -0.75 17.69 11.69
C SER A 42 -0.47 17.65 10.19
N THR A 43 0.49 16.83 9.75
CA THR A 43 0.81 16.59 8.34
C THR A 43 0.82 15.09 8.07
N ALA A 44 -0.08 14.63 7.20
CA ALA A 44 -0.12 13.23 6.77
C ALA A 44 0.62 13.00 5.46
N PHE A 45 1.37 11.92 5.38
CA PHE A 45 1.99 11.41 4.15
C PHE A 45 1.25 10.15 3.69
N VAL A 46 0.52 10.23 2.59
CA VAL A 46 -0.28 9.14 2.03
C VAL A 46 0.55 8.43 0.97
N GLY A 47 1.01 7.23 1.32
CA GLY A 47 1.91 6.44 0.49
C GLY A 47 1.21 5.52 -0.51
N ILE A 48 1.82 4.34 -0.69
CA ILE A 48 1.38 3.29 -1.60
C ILE A 48 0.04 2.71 -1.13
N GLY A 49 -0.87 2.47 -2.07
CA GLY A 49 -2.16 1.85 -1.81
C GLY A 49 -3.25 2.49 -2.67
N THR A 50 -4.46 1.91 -2.63
CA THR A 50 -5.66 2.57 -3.16
C THR A 50 -6.34 3.29 -2.00
N LEU A 51 -5.85 4.49 -1.65
CA LEU A 51 -6.23 5.19 -0.41
C LEU A 51 -7.11 6.41 -0.66
N LEU A 52 -7.15 6.92 -1.89
CA LEU A 52 -7.84 8.17 -2.22
C LEU A 52 -9.34 7.91 -2.40
N ASN A 53 -10.13 8.35 -1.42
CA ASN A 53 -11.58 8.36 -1.45
C ASN A 53 -12.14 9.35 -0.43
N ASN A 54 -13.47 9.52 -0.44
CA ASN A 54 -14.20 10.45 0.41
C ASN A 54 -14.03 10.22 1.93
N LEU A 55 -13.45 9.09 2.36
CA LEU A 55 -13.19 8.82 3.77
C LEU A 55 -11.78 9.23 4.22
N LEU A 56 -10.88 9.61 3.31
CA LEU A 56 -9.48 9.88 3.64
C LEU A 56 -9.33 10.95 4.74
N SER A 57 -9.98 12.10 4.59
CA SER A 57 -9.93 13.16 5.61
C SER A 57 -10.53 12.73 6.95
N LYS A 58 -11.56 11.86 6.94
CA LYS A 58 -12.13 11.31 8.19
C LYS A 58 -11.17 10.34 8.89
N ARG A 59 -10.33 9.64 8.12
CA ARG A 59 -9.28 8.76 8.64
C ARG A 59 -8.05 9.53 9.13
N LEU A 60 -7.93 10.81 8.76
CA LEU A 60 -6.84 11.72 9.10
C LEU A 60 -7.38 12.99 9.80
N PRO A 61 -8.14 12.87 10.91
CA PRO A 61 -8.87 13.99 11.49
C PRO A 61 -7.98 15.12 12.01
N ASN A 62 -6.73 14.81 12.36
CA ASN A 62 -5.77 15.78 12.89
C ASN A 62 -4.91 16.44 11.80
N ALA A 63 -4.97 15.95 10.56
CA ALA A 63 -4.13 16.43 9.47
C ALA A 63 -4.65 17.74 8.90
N ARG A 64 -3.87 18.81 9.07
CA ARG A 64 -4.08 20.13 8.44
C ARG A 64 -3.52 20.16 7.03
N ARG A 65 -2.53 19.30 6.75
CA ARG A 65 -1.95 19.09 5.42
C ARG A 65 -1.89 17.60 5.10
N ILE A 66 -2.29 17.24 3.89
CA ILE A 66 -2.25 15.87 3.40
C ILE A 66 -1.37 15.83 2.14
N ILE A 67 -0.26 15.11 2.20
CA ILE A 67 0.67 14.94 1.09
C ILE A 67 0.35 13.61 0.43
N ILE A 68 0.00 13.64 -0.86
CA ILE A 68 -0.26 12.45 -1.67
C ILE A 68 0.96 12.16 -2.54
N PHE A 69 1.51 10.97 -2.37
CA PHE A 69 2.63 10.50 -3.17
C PHE A 69 2.34 9.08 -3.66
N SER A 70 2.00 8.94 -4.94
CA SER A 70 1.81 7.68 -5.69
C SER A 70 0.56 6.85 -5.36
N SER A 71 -0.35 7.35 -4.51
CA SER A 71 -1.55 6.61 -4.13
C SER A 71 -2.60 6.55 -5.26
N GLY A 72 -3.41 5.50 -5.25
CA GLY A 72 -4.51 5.28 -6.19
C GLY A 72 -5.89 5.63 -5.60
N VAL A 73 -6.87 5.81 -6.49
CA VAL A 73 -8.28 6.13 -6.15
C VAL A 73 -9.15 4.87 -6.17
N GLY A 74 -10.02 4.69 -5.17
CA GLY A 74 -10.99 3.58 -5.19
C GLY A 74 -11.59 3.17 -3.83
N TYR A 75 -12.22 2.00 -3.85
CA TYR A 75 -12.99 1.32 -2.78
C TYR A 75 -14.26 2.03 -2.27
N GLU A 76 -14.32 3.34 -2.39
CA GLU A 76 -15.40 4.18 -1.89
C GLU A 76 -15.72 5.28 -2.90
N LYS A 77 -16.59 6.23 -2.53
CA LYS A 77 -16.91 7.39 -3.39
C LYS A 77 -15.66 8.24 -3.63
N LEU A 78 -15.63 8.89 -4.79
CA LEU A 78 -14.55 9.83 -5.13
C LEU A 78 -14.38 10.89 -4.03
N PRO A 79 -13.15 11.24 -3.66
CA PRO A 79 -12.92 12.32 -2.72
C PRO A 79 -13.30 13.65 -3.37
N LYS A 80 -13.69 14.62 -2.53
CA LYS A 80 -13.61 16.02 -2.92
C LYS A 80 -12.20 16.49 -2.62
N LEU A 81 -11.50 17.01 -3.63
CA LEU A 81 -10.21 17.64 -3.43
C LEU A 81 -10.38 18.85 -2.51
N GLN A 82 -9.40 19.05 -1.63
CA GLN A 82 -9.38 20.12 -0.63
C GLN A 82 -8.04 20.83 -0.74
N ASP A 83 -8.02 22.13 -0.41
CA ASP A 83 -6.80 22.95 -0.47
C ASP A 83 -5.68 22.44 0.46
N SER A 84 -6.04 21.67 1.49
CA SER A 84 -5.09 21.00 2.39
C SER A 84 -4.30 19.88 1.71
N TRP A 85 -4.67 19.45 0.50
CA TRP A 85 -4.02 18.35 -0.21
C TRP A 85 -2.89 18.89 -1.10
N THR A 86 -1.69 18.36 -0.92
CA THR A 86 -0.58 18.51 -1.88
C THR A 86 -0.42 17.21 -2.64
N ILE A 87 -0.74 17.20 -3.93
CA ILE A 87 -0.62 16.01 -4.79
C ILE A 87 0.66 16.13 -5.62
N TYR A 88 1.68 15.34 -5.29
CA TYR A 88 2.91 15.26 -6.08
C TYR A 88 2.76 14.31 -7.26
N CYS A 89 2.14 13.15 -7.02
CA CYS A 89 1.78 12.20 -8.06
C CYS A 89 0.72 11.24 -7.54
N VAL A 90 -0.01 10.65 -8.47
CA VAL A 90 -0.96 9.55 -8.24
C VAL A 90 -0.51 8.30 -8.98
N ARG A 91 -1.05 7.15 -8.57
CA ARG A 91 -0.66 5.82 -9.05
C ARG A 91 -0.66 5.65 -10.57
N GLY A 92 -1.51 6.38 -11.28
CA GLY A 92 -1.57 6.30 -12.73
C GLY A 92 -2.75 7.02 -13.36
N PRO A 93 -2.93 6.87 -14.69
CA PRO A 93 -3.86 7.70 -15.47
C PRO A 93 -5.31 7.62 -15.02
N LEU A 94 -5.77 6.44 -14.58
CA LEU A 94 -7.15 6.27 -14.08
C LEU A 94 -7.39 7.04 -12.78
N SER A 95 -6.39 7.14 -11.91
CA SER A 95 -6.49 7.94 -10.68
C SER A 95 -6.50 9.43 -10.99
N ALA A 96 -5.64 9.90 -11.90
CA ALA A 96 -5.63 11.30 -12.32
C ALA A 96 -6.96 11.70 -12.97
N LYS A 97 -7.47 10.87 -13.89
CA LYS A 97 -8.79 11.05 -14.52
C LYS A 97 -9.91 11.09 -13.49
N ALA A 98 -9.92 10.16 -12.53
CA ALA A 98 -10.96 10.10 -11.50
C ALA A 98 -10.98 11.33 -10.58
N LEU A 99 -9.83 11.96 -10.34
CA LEU A 99 -9.71 13.18 -9.52
C LEU A 99 -9.89 14.47 -10.33
N GLY A 100 -9.94 14.38 -11.67
CA GLY A 100 -9.97 15.56 -12.53
C GLY A 100 -8.69 16.40 -12.47
N ILE A 101 -7.54 15.79 -12.16
CA ILE A 101 -6.24 16.47 -12.08
C ILE A 101 -5.44 16.29 -13.37
N SER A 102 -4.39 17.11 -13.51
CA SER A 102 -3.44 17.05 -14.62
C SER A 102 -2.93 15.61 -14.87
N PRO A 103 -2.95 15.11 -16.13
CA PRO A 103 -2.36 13.81 -16.49
C PRO A 103 -0.86 13.71 -16.19
N GLN A 104 -0.14 14.84 -16.11
CA GLN A 104 1.28 14.86 -15.77
C GLN A 104 1.55 14.39 -14.32
N LEU A 105 0.54 14.42 -13.44
CA LEU A 105 0.62 13.88 -12.10
C LEU A 105 0.38 12.35 -12.06
N ALA A 106 -0.02 11.72 -13.17
CA ALA A 106 -0.12 10.26 -13.28
C ALA A 106 1.26 9.65 -13.56
N VAL A 107 1.98 9.31 -12.49
CA VAL A 107 3.36 8.79 -12.62
C VAL A 107 3.36 7.27 -12.55
N THR A 108 3.29 6.69 -11.35
CA THR A 108 3.21 5.24 -11.12
C THR A 108 2.97 4.95 -9.64
N ASP A 109 2.81 3.69 -9.27
CA ASP A 109 2.81 3.23 -7.88
C ASP A 109 4.20 3.37 -7.24
N GLY A 110 4.25 3.90 -6.01
CA GLY A 110 5.49 4.16 -5.29
C GLY A 110 6.31 2.90 -4.97
N ALA A 111 5.70 1.71 -5.01
CA ALA A 111 6.41 0.44 -4.83
C ALA A 111 7.51 0.23 -5.89
N VAL A 112 7.47 0.94 -7.02
CA VAL A 112 8.59 0.94 -8.00
C VAL A 112 9.92 1.34 -7.34
N LEU A 113 9.88 2.17 -6.29
CA LEU A 113 11.07 2.65 -5.58
C LEU A 113 11.74 1.57 -4.73
N VAL A 114 11.10 0.41 -4.49
CA VAL A 114 11.72 -0.74 -3.82
C VAL A 114 13.04 -1.13 -4.48
N ARG A 115 13.12 -0.99 -5.81
CA ARG A 115 14.34 -1.33 -6.56
C ARG A 115 15.57 -0.50 -6.18
N ARG A 116 15.40 0.64 -5.50
CA ARG A 116 16.52 1.45 -4.97
C ARG A 116 17.14 0.89 -3.69
N LEU A 117 16.41 0.02 -2.98
CA LEU A 117 16.78 -0.47 -1.64
C LEU A 117 16.96 -1.99 -1.64
N PHE A 118 16.17 -2.70 -2.44
CA PHE A 118 16.21 -4.16 -2.53
C PHE A 118 16.86 -4.62 -3.83
N HIS A 119 17.98 -5.33 -3.67
CA HIS A 119 18.71 -5.96 -4.75
C HIS A 119 18.67 -7.48 -4.56
N PRO A 120 17.76 -8.21 -5.23
CA PRO A 120 17.68 -9.65 -5.07
C PRO A 120 18.98 -10.29 -5.56
N THR A 121 19.61 -11.07 -4.69
CA THR A 121 20.81 -11.86 -4.96
C THR A 121 20.50 -13.35 -5.13
N SER A 122 19.27 -13.76 -4.81
CA SER A 122 18.84 -15.16 -4.87
C SER A 122 18.66 -15.63 -6.32
N GLN A 123 19.13 -16.84 -6.59
CA GLN A 123 18.84 -17.51 -7.84
C GLN A 123 17.39 -18.01 -7.86
N LYS A 124 16.75 -17.96 -9.03
CA LYS A 124 15.41 -18.51 -9.21
C LYS A 124 15.46 -20.04 -9.11
N ILE A 125 14.96 -20.59 -8.01
CA ILE A 125 14.92 -22.05 -7.78
C ILE A 125 13.56 -22.70 -8.06
N HIS A 126 12.50 -21.91 -8.18
CA HIS A 126 11.14 -22.41 -8.42
C HIS A 126 10.65 -21.98 -9.81
N GLN A 127 10.12 -22.93 -10.59
CA GLN A 127 9.53 -22.63 -11.90
C GLN A 127 8.26 -21.79 -11.77
N PHE A 128 7.39 -22.17 -10.82
CA PHE A 128 6.11 -21.52 -10.52
C PHE A 128 5.97 -21.23 -9.03
N ALA A 129 5.30 -20.13 -8.71
CA ALA A 129 4.95 -19.74 -7.36
C ALA A 129 3.55 -19.13 -7.32
N VAL A 130 2.84 -19.32 -6.21
CA VAL A 130 1.51 -18.77 -5.97
C VAL A 130 1.55 -17.92 -4.72
N MET A 131 1.14 -16.66 -4.86
CA MET A 131 0.88 -15.76 -3.77
C MET A 131 -0.60 -15.35 -3.84
N PRO A 132 -1.48 -15.87 -2.97
CA PRO A 132 -2.87 -15.44 -2.96
C PRO A 132 -2.98 -14.02 -2.37
N HIS A 133 -4.19 -13.45 -2.42
CA HIS A 133 -4.49 -12.25 -1.67
C HIS A 133 -4.44 -12.54 -0.14
N ALA A 134 -4.01 -11.58 0.70
CA ALA A 134 -3.86 -11.76 2.16
C ALA A 134 -5.10 -12.33 2.87
N LYS A 135 -6.30 -11.84 2.51
CA LYS A 135 -7.57 -12.42 2.98
C LYS A 135 -7.75 -13.89 2.55
N SER A 136 -7.42 -14.23 1.31
CA SER A 136 -7.53 -15.60 0.80
C SER A 136 -6.52 -16.53 1.48
N ALA A 137 -5.30 -16.07 1.77
CA ALA A 137 -4.36 -16.81 2.62
C ALA A 137 -4.91 -17.02 4.04
N ARG A 138 -5.52 -16.00 4.63
CA ARG A 138 -6.14 -16.11 5.97
C ARG A 138 -7.27 -17.12 6.01
N TYR A 139 -8.23 -17.04 5.09
CA TYR A 139 -9.40 -17.93 5.09
C TYR A 139 -9.07 -19.33 4.59
N GLY A 140 -8.13 -19.46 3.65
CA GLY A 140 -7.70 -20.76 3.12
C GLY A 140 -6.82 -21.55 4.10
N GLY A 141 -6.25 -20.92 5.13
CA GLY A 141 -5.42 -21.60 6.12
C GLY A 141 -4.27 -22.38 5.45
N GLN A 142 -4.18 -23.68 5.76
CA GLN A 142 -3.17 -24.58 5.20
C GLN A 142 -3.49 -25.08 3.79
N ALA A 143 -4.73 -24.90 3.31
CA ALA A 143 -5.15 -25.47 2.03
C ALA A 143 -4.32 -24.95 0.85
N TRP A 144 -3.98 -23.65 0.85
CA TRP A 144 -3.10 -23.08 -0.19
C TRP A 144 -1.71 -23.72 -0.19
N HIS A 145 -1.12 -23.90 0.99
CA HIS A 145 0.18 -24.53 1.13
C HIS A 145 0.14 -25.97 0.61
N GLN A 146 -0.84 -26.75 1.06
CA GLN A 146 -1.02 -28.15 0.68
C GLN A 146 -1.25 -28.33 -0.82
N ILE A 147 -2.11 -27.51 -1.44
CA ILE A 147 -2.36 -27.58 -2.89
C ILE A 147 -1.08 -27.25 -3.66
N CYS A 148 -0.36 -26.19 -3.26
CA CYS A 148 0.89 -25.81 -3.92
C CYS A 148 1.94 -26.93 -3.81
N GLU A 149 2.07 -27.56 -2.63
CA GLU A 149 2.96 -28.70 -2.40
C GLU A 149 2.60 -29.89 -3.30
N GLN A 150 1.31 -30.23 -3.41
CA GLN A 150 0.84 -31.35 -4.24
C GLN A 150 1.12 -31.15 -5.74
N ILE A 151 1.06 -29.91 -6.24
CA ILE A 151 1.30 -29.60 -7.66
C ILE A 151 2.75 -29.17 -7.94
N GLY A 152 3.63 -29.20 -6.95
CA GLY A 152 5.05 -28.81 -7.08
C GLY A 152 5.30 -27.31 -7.23
N PHE A 153 4.37 -26.46 -6.79
CA PHE A 153 4.47 -25.00 -6.85
C PHE A 153 4.95 -24.42 -5.51
N LYS A 154 5.70 -23.32 -5.54
CA LYS A 154 6.06 -22.61 -4.31
C LYS A 154 4.88 -21.78 -3.81
N TYR A 155 4.38 -22.09 -2.61
CA TYR A 155 3.50 -21.17 -1.89
C TYR A 155 4.31 -20.00 -1.31
N ILE A 156 3.85 -18.77 -1.53
CA ILE A 156 4.37 -17.56 -0.89
C ILE A 156 3.24 -16.95 -0.07
N ASP A 157 3.41 -16.92 1.25
CA ASP A 157 2.40 -16.34 2.14
C ASP A 157 2.49 -14.80 2.12
N PRO A 158 1.46 -14.09 1.62
CA PRO A 158 1.45 -12.62 1.53
C PRO A 158 1.33 -11.93 2.89
N ARG A 159 1.22 -12.69 3.99
CA ARG A 159 1.09 -12.17 5.36
C ARG A 159 2.42 -12.20 6.12
N LEU A 160 3.49 -12.69 5.48
CA LEU A 160 4.83 -12.63 6.04
C LEU A 160 5.23 -11.15 6.26
N PRO A 161 6.06 -10.86 7.28
CA PRO A 161 6.59 -9.53 7.49
C PRO A 161 7.45 -9.08 6.29
N VAL A 162 7.58 -7.75 6.15
CA VAL A 162 8.45 -7.09 5.17
C VAL A 162 9.89 -7.02 5.68
#